data_AF-A0A523AL78-F1
#
_entry.id   AF-A0A523AL78-F1
#
_cell.length_a   1.000
_cell.length_b   1.000
_cell.length_c   1.000
_cell.angle_alpha   90.00
_cell.angle_beta   90.00
_cell.angle_gamma   90.00
#
_symmetry.space_group_name_H-M   'P 1'
#
loop_
_entity.id
_entity.type
_entity.pdbx_description
1 polymer ?
#
loop_
_entity_poly.entity_id
_entity_poly.type
_entity_poly.pdbx_seq_one_letter_code
_entity_poly.pdbx_strand_id
1 'polypeptide(L)'
;MIWCYRAVKNPAARRKWVAFISIVVAVTFGYGAYRILIGDSAIRVALLLAIFSLFILLYTIIALGKPRYYFLDDEFVIYKPFKTRLGDVTGYSVDEKRLLIKLKK
;
A
#
# COMPACT_ATOMS: atom_id res chain seq x y z
N MET A 1 4.38 20.82 -5.92
CA MET A 1 4.61 20.21 -7.27
C MET A 1 3.88 18.87 -7.35
N ILE A 2 3.24 18.54 -8.49
CA ILE A 2 2.54 17.26 -8.67
C ILE A 2 3.58 16.18 -9.01
N TRP A 3 3.85 15.29 -8.06
CA TRP A 3 4.92 14.30 -8.15
C TRP A 3 4.37 12.98 -8.70
N CYS A 4 4.78 12.52 -9.89
CA CYS A 4 4.29 11.26 -10.44
C CYS A 4 5.23 10.10 -10.10
N TYR A 5 4.78 9.17 -9.26
CA TYR A 5 5.62 8.05 -8.81
C TYR A 5 4.83 6.74 -8.62
N ARG A 6 5.48 5.59 -8.81
CA ARG A 6 4.88 4.27 -8.52
C ARG A 6 5.26 3.82 -7.14
N ALA A 7 4.29 3.52 -6.27
CA ALA A 7 4.56 3.12 -4.88
C ALA A 7 5.55 1.94 -4.76
N VAL A 8 5.58 1.02 -5.74
CA VAL A 8 6.58 -0.08 -5.81
C VAL A 8 8.02 0.40 -5.65
N LYS A 9 8.34 1.55 -6.24
CA LYS A 9 9.73 2.03 -6.28
C LYS A 9 10.14 2.67 -4.93
N ASN A 10 9.19 3.07 -4.05
CA ASN A 10 9.48 3.82 -2.81
C ASN A 10 9.44 2.82 -1.65
N PRO A 11 10.58 2.55 -0.99
CA PRO A 11 10.66 1.54 0.07
C PRO A 11 9.75 1.83 1.26
N ALA A 12 9.56 3.11 1.62
CA ALA A 12 8.72 3.53 2.73
C ALA A 12 7.22 3.38 2.39
N ALA A 13 6.83 3.77 1.18
CA ALA A 13 5.45 3.59 0.71
C ALA A 13 5.11 2.11 0.54
N ARG A 14 6.01 1.33 -0.04
CA ARG A 14 5.86 -0.12 -0.20
C ARG A 14 5.68 -0.81 1.14
N ARG A 15 6.50 -0.49 2.15
CA ARG A 15 6.37 -1.08 3.51
C ARG A 15 5.00 -0.80 4.12
N LYS A 16 4.50 0.44 4.03
CA LYS A 16 3.17 0.80 4.56
C LYS A 16 2.03 0.07 3.84
N TRP A 17 2.10 -0.01 2.52
CA TRP A 17 1.10 -0.75 1.72
C TRP A 17 1.12 -2.24 2.03
N VAL A 18 2.29 -2.87 2.09
CA VAL A 18 2.43 -4.29 2.45
C VAL A 18 1.89 -4.54 3.85
N ALA A 19 2.26 -3.71 4.84
CA ALA A 19 1.74 -3.83 6.20
C ALA A 19 0.20 -3.72 6.26
N PHE A 20 -0.37 -2.74 5.55
CA PHE A 20 -1.82 -2.57 5.46
C PHE A 20 -2.51 -3.81 4.87
N ILE A 21 -2.00 -4.33 3.75
CA ILE A 21 -2.54 -5.54 3.11
C ILE A 21 -2.42 -6.75 4.04
N SER A 22 -1.27 -6.92 4.71
CA SER A 22 -1.07 -8.00 5.67
C SER A 22 -2.07 -7.97 6.82
N ILE A 23 -2.37 -6.79 7.37
CA ILE A 23 -3.38 -6.64 8.42
C ILE A 23 -4.77 -7.02 7.90
N VAL A 24 -5.14 -6.51 6.72
CA VAL A 24 -6.44 -6.83 6.11
C VAL A 24 -6.60 -8.33 5.87
N VAL A 25 -5.56 -9.01 5.37
CA VAL A 25 -5.58 -10.47 5.19
C VAL A 25 -5.70 -11.19 6.53
N ALA A 26 -4.90 -10.79 7.54
CA ALA A 26 -4.93 -11.43 8.86
C ALA A 26 -6.31 -11.34 9.51
N VAL A 27 -6.96 -10.16 9.46
CA VAL A 27 -8.31 -9.96 10.00
C VAL A 27 -9.34 -10.83 9.27
N THR A 28 -9.31 -10.84 7.94
CA THR A 28 -10.28 -11.62 7.16
C THR A 28 -10.13 -13.13 7.38
N PHE A 29 -8.89 -13.64 7.42
CA PHE A 29 -8.65 -15.06 7.70
C PHE A 29 -9.01 -15.44 9.13
N GLY A 30 -8.72 -14.56 10.11
CA GLY A 30 -9.14 -14.75 11.49
C GLY A 30 -10.66 -14.82 11.63
N TYR A 31 -11.39 -13.94 10.94
CA TYR A 31 -12.85 -13.99 10.89
C TYR A 31 -13.37 -15.26 10.21
N GLY A 32 -12.74 -15.69 9.12
CA GLY A 32 -13.07 -16.97 8.46
C GLY A 32 -12.92 -18.16 9.40
N ALA A 33 -11.81 -18.25 10.14
CA ALA A 33 -11.59 -19.28 11.13
C ALA A 33 -12.66 -19.25 12.25
N TYR A 34 -12.98 -18.05 12.76
CA TYR A 34 -14.06 -17.87 13.74
C TYR A 34 -15.42 -18.38 13.25
N ARG A 35 -15.77 -18.10 11.98
CA ARG A 35 -17.04 -18.57 11.39
C ARG A 35 -17.09 -20.10 11.30
N ILE A 36 -15.99 -20.74 10.93
CA ILE A 36 -15.90 -22.22 10.91
C ILE A 36 -16.09 -22.79 12.32
N LEU A 37 -15.50 -22.17 13.35
CA LEU A 37 -15.66 -22.62 14.74
C LEU A 37 -17.11 -22.52 15.26
N ILE A 38 -17.90 -21.57 14.75
CA ILE A 38 -19.33 -21.42 15.10
C ILE A 38 -20.22 -22.43 14.34
N GLY A 39 -19.66 -23.18 13.40
CA GLY A 39 -20.36 -24.24 12.66
C GLY A 39 -20.76 -23.87 11.23
N ASP A 40 -20.24 -22.78 10.66
CA ASP A 40 -20.42 -22.54 9.22
C ASP A 40 -19.71 -23.61 8.37
N SER A 41 -20.23 -23.86 7.17
CA SER A 41 -19.60 -24.75 6.19
C SER A 41 -18.19 -24.30 5.82
N ALA A 42 -17.20 -25.13 6.14
CA ALA A 42 -15.79 -24.89 5.81
C ALA A 42 -15.55 -24.65 4.32
N ILE A 43 -16.25 -25.39 3.45
CA ILE A 43 -16.15 -25.23 1.98
C ILE A 43 -16.61 -23.84 1.55
N ARG A 44 -17.74 -23.37 2.08
CA ARG A 44 -18.29 -22.05 1.77
C ARG A 44 -17.35 -20.94 2.24
N VAL A 45 -16.82 -21.05 3.45
CA VAL A 45 -15.88 -20.08 4.00
C VAL A 45 -14.58 -20.06 3.19
N ALA A 46 -14.03 -21.23 2.83
CA ALA A 46 -12.84 -21.34 2.00
C ALA A 46 -13.03 -20.70 0.62
N LEU A 47 -14.18 -20.92 -0.04
CA LEU A 47 -14.51 -20.27 -1.31
C LEU A 47 -14.54 -18.74 -1.20
N LEU A 48 -15.16 -18.21 -0.15
CA LEU A 48 -15.20 -16.76 0.09
C LEU A 48 -13.80 -16.18 0.35
N LEU A 49 -12.98 -16.86 1.15
CA LEU A 49 -11.60 -16.47 1.41
C LEU A 49 -10.75 -16.51 0.13
N ALA A 50 -10.95 -17.50 -0.74
CA ALA A 50 -10.26 -17.60 -2.02
C ALA A 50 -10.62 -16.43 -2.94
N ILE A 51 -11.91 -16.11 -3.08
CA ILE A 51 -12.40 -14.97 -3.86
C ILE A 51 -11.84 -13.66 -3.30
N PHE A 52 -11.94 -13.46 -1.98
CA PHE A 52 -11.38 -12.29 -1.31
C PHE A 52 -9.88 -12.14 -1.57
N SER A 53 -9.12 -13.25 -1.49
CA SER A 53 -7.68 -13.26 -1.75
C SER A 53 -7.35 -12.88 -3.18
N LEU A 54 -8.15 -13.30 -4.15
CA LEU A 54 -8.00 -12.89 -5.55
C LEU A 54 -8.20 -11.37 -5.71
N PHE A 55 -9.26 -10.83 -5.11
CA PHE A 55 -9.55 -9.38 -5.17
C PHE A 55 -8.49 -8.54 -4.47
N ILE A 56 -7.99 -8.96 -3.30
CA ILE A 56 -6.96 -8.21 -2.57
C ILE A 56 -5.62 -8.24 -3.32
N LEU A 57 -5.28 -9.35 -3.99
CA LEU A 57 -4.09 -9.44 -4.85
C LEU A 57 -4.21 -8.49 -6.05
N LEU A 58 -5.33 -8.52 -6.77
CA LEU A 58 -5.59 -7.60 -7.88
C LEU A 58 -5.52 -6.14 -7.44
N TYR A 59 -6.19 -5.81 -6.33
CA TYR A 59 -6.14 -4.48 -5.74
C TYR A 59 -4.71 -4.07 -5.39
N THR A 60 -3.91 -4.97 -4.82
CA THR A 60 -2.50 -4.72 -4.47
C THR A 60 -1.66 -4.41 -5.71
N ILE A 61 -1.80 -5.21 -6.77
CA ILE A 61 -1.08 -5.00 -8.03
C ILE A 61 -1.43 -3.63 -8.62
N ILE A 62 -2.71 -3.28 -8.65
CA ILE A 62 -3.18 -1.98 -9.16
C ILE A 62 -2.68 -0.86 -8.26
N ALA A 63 -2.84 -0.98 -6.94
CA ALA A 63 -2.50 0.07 -5.97
C ALA A 63 -0.99 0.39 -5.98
N LEU A 64 -0.15 -0.64 -6.09
CA LEU A 64 1.31 -0.50 -6.13
C LEU A 64 1.80 -0.11 -7.53
N GLY A 65 1.24 -0.71 -8.57
CA GLY A 65 1.69 -0.57 -9.96
C GLY A 65 1.26 0.73 -10.65
N LYS A 66 0.12 1.30 -10.26
CA LYS A 66 -0.41 2.51 -10.90
C LYS A 66 0.43 3.73 -10.50
N PRO A 67 0.89 4.56 -11.47
CA PRO A 67 1.54 5.83 -11.15
C PRO A 67 0.54 6.74 -10.43
N ARG A 68 0.95 7.27 -9.27
CA ARG A 68 0.14 8.20 -8.48
C ARG A 68 0.80 9.56 -8.46
N TYR A 69 -0.04 10.58 -8.45
CA TYR A 69 0.34 11.96 -8.23
C TYR A 69 0.35 12.23 -6.73
N TYR A 70 1.52 12.56 -6.18
CA TYR A 70 1.72 12.89 -4.78
C TYR A 70 1.75 14.41 -4.65
N PHE A 71 1.13 14.92 -3.59
CA PHE A 71 1.30 16.31 -3.18
C PHE A 71 2.49 16.36 -2.23
N LEU A 72 3.42 17.25 -2.53
CA LEU A 72 4.51 17.63 -1.64
C LEU A 72 4.01 18.79 -0.78
N ASP A 73 4.04 18.57 0.52
CA ASP A 73 3.93 19.59 1.57
C ASP A 73 5.34 19.80 2.15
N ASP A 74 5.61 20.93 2.81
CA ASP A 74 6.99 21.38 3.15
C ASP A 74 7.85 20.30 3.84
N GLU A 75 7.24 19.38 4.61
CA GLU A 75 7.93 18.26 5.26
C GLU A 75 7.50 16.86 4.79
N PHE A 76 6.41 16.73 4.01
CA PHE A 76 5.75 15.45 3.76
C PHE A 76 5.45 15.18 2.29
N VAL A 77 5.66 13.93 1.88
CA VAL A 77 5.12 13.37 0.64
C VAL A 77 3.78 12.69 0.96
N ILE A 78 2.67 13.25 0.48
CA ILE A 78 1.32 12.74 0.74
C ILE A 78 0.85 11.82 -0.39
N TYR A 79 0.44 10.60 -0.04
CA TYR A 79 -0.22 9.64 -0.92
C TYR A 79 -1.34 8.91 -0.23
N LYS A 80 -2.58 9.31 -0.51
CA LYS A 80 -3.74 8.71 0.14
C LYS A 80 -3.71 7.16 0.08
N PRO A 81 -3.87 6.48 1.24
CA PRO A 81 -4.24 7.04 2.57
C PRO A 81 -3.06 7.44 3.47
N PHE A 82 -1.80 7.31 3.03
CA PHE A 82 -0.60 7.52 3.85
C PHE A 82 0.14 8.83 3.56
N LYS A 83 1.04 9.20 4.47
CA LYS A 83 2.04 10.27 4.28
C LYS A 83 3.41 9.79 4.77
N THR A 84 4.49 10.23 4.14
CA THR A 84 5.88 9.92 4.55
C THR A 84 6.67 11.20 4.66
N ARG A 85 7.53 11.34 5.68
CA ARG A 85 8.42 12.50 5.82
C ARG A 85 9.50 12.50 4.76
N LEU A 86 9.83 13.69 4.27
CA LEU A 86 10.87 13.89 3.26
C LEU A 86 12.25 13.43 3.72
N GLY A 87 12.56 13.46 5.02
CA GLY A 87 13.83 12.96 5.56
C GLY A 87 13.97 11.43 5.63
N ASP A 88 12.84 10.70 5.59
CA ASP A 88 12.81 9.23 5.77
C ASP A 88 12.88 8.45 4.46
N VAL A 89 12.70 9.13 3.33
CA VAL A 89 12.92 8.50 2.03
C VAL A 89 14.45 8.24 1.95
N THR A 90 14.94 7.29 1.17
CA THR A 90 16.40 7.15 0.90
C THR A 90 16.62 7.08 -0.61
N GLY A 91 17.61 7.81 -1.16
CA GLY A 91 17.98 7.73 -2.58
C GLY A 91 17.42 8.81 -3.52
N TYR A 92 17.27 10.05 -3.05
CA TYR A 92 16.76 11.18 -3.84
C TYR A 92 17.62 12.42 -3.59
N SER A 93 17.78 13.26 -4.62
CA SER A 93 18.30 14.62 -4.48
C SER A 93 17.11 15.58 -4.49
N VAL A 94 16.94 16.32 -3.40
CA VAL A 94 15.96 17.42 -3.31
C VAL A 94 16.64 18.68 -3.81
N ASP A 95 16.13 19.28 -4.89
CA ASP A 95 16.45 20.63 -5.31
C ASP A 95 15.36 21.57 -4.75
N GLU A 96 15.63 22.14 -3.57
CA GLU A 96 14.69 22.99 -2.82
C GLU A 96 14.35 24.28 -3.56
N LYS A 97 15.29 24.86 -4.33
CA LYS A 97 15.06 26.09 -5.09
C LYS A 97 14.09 25.89 -6.25
N ARG A 98 14.06 24.69 -6.82
CA ARG A 98 13.17 24.34 -7.95
C ARG A 98 12.01 23.44 -7.53
N LEU A 99 11.91 23.10 -6.24
CA LEU A 99 10.96 22.12 -5.69
C LEU A 99 11.00 20.76 -6.44
N LEU A 100 12.18 20.37 -6.94
CA LEU A 100 12.39 19.18 -7.76
C LEU A 100 13.10 18.09 -6.96
N ILE A 101 12.41 16.99 -6.67
CA ILE A 101 13.05 15.82 -6.10
C ILE A 101 13.35 14.83 -7.23
N LYS A 102 14.63 14.52 -7.46
CA LYS A 102 15.08 13.51 -8.43
C LYS A 102 15.45 12.24 -7.67
N LEU A 103 14.96 11.09 -8.14
CA LEU A 103 15.47 9.81 -7.66
C LEU A 103 16.87 9.61 -8.24
N LYS A 104 17.86 9.24 -7.40
CA LYS A 104 19.10 8.67 -7.92
C LYS A 104 18.72 7.36 -8.61
N LYS A 105 18.98 7.29 -9.91
CA LYS A 105 18.92 6.04 -10.66
C LYS A 105 19.88 5.03 -10.06
#